data_AF-A0A8S3TID4-F1
#
_entry.id   AF-A0A8S3TID4-F1
#
_cell.length_a   1.000
_cell.length_b   1.000
_cell.length_c   1.000
_cell.angle_alpha   90.00
_cell.angle_beta   90.00
_cell.angle_gamma   90.00
#
_symmetry.space_group_name_H-M   'P 1'
#
loop_
_entity.id
_entity.type
_entity.pdbx_description
1 polymer ?
#
loop_
_entity_poly.entity_id
_entity_poly.type
_entity_poly.pdbx_seq_one_letter_code
_entity_poly.pdbx_strand_id
1 'polypeptide(L)'
;MKSCLQKTTKYYKLNNNKFDTDYSDNTDTSDKTTVDTDNSDNIRVDTDNSDNITVDTDNSDNITVDTDNSDNITVDTDNSDNITVDTDNSDNIAMDTDNSDNITVDTDDSDNNTVDTDNSHGIKLDTNDSDNTTVDTYNFDIMTLDTHNSDNTTVDTDYSDNTTVDNTNDSDNTTVDTDNFDIKTLDTDNSDNTTVDTDNFDIMTLDTDNSDNTNSEVTLWILTTLITLQSDTDNSDNITVDTDNSDNIAVDTDNSDNITVDTDTLETIQ
;
A
#
# COMPACT_ATOMS: atom_id res chain seq x y z
N MET A 1 3.24 43.08 16.07
CA MET A 1 3.37 42.10 17.16
C MET A 1 3.15 40.75 16.50
N LYS A 2 4.17 39.90 16.43
CA LYS A 2 3.97 38.51 15.99
C LYS A 2 3.13 37.86 17.10
N SER A 3 1.92 37.44 16.76
CA SER A 3 1.14 36.56 17.64
C SER A 3 1.96 35.28 17.76
N CYS A 4 2.42 34.96 18.96
CA CYS A 4 2.99 33.64 19.22
C CYS A 4 1.78 32.72 19.31
N LEU A 5 1.48 31.99 18.23
CA LEU A 5 0.62 30.82 18.33
C LEU A 5 1.27 29.93 19.39
N GLN A 6 0.56 29.71 20.50
CA GLN A 6 1.00 28.75 21.50
C GLN A 6 0.61 27.39 20.96
N LYS A 7 1.57 26.67 20.37
CA LYS A 7 1.38 25.25 20.10
C LYS A 7 1.11 24.53 21.44
N THR A 8 0.21 23.55 21.41
CA THR A 8 -0.24 22.84 22.62
C THR A 8 0.01 21.35 22.48
N THR A 9 0.39 20.69 23.57
CA THR A 9 0.42 19.22 23.65
C THR A 9 -0.90 18.73 24.23
N LYS A 10 -1.54 17.78 23.55
CA LYS A 10 -2.79 17.15 23.95
C LYS A 10 -2.59 15.65 24.11
N TYR A 11 -3.13 15.10 25.20
CA TYR A 11 -3.11 13.67 25.48
C TYR A 11 -4.49 13.25 25.98
N TYR A 12 -5.11 12.32 25.28
CA TYR A 12 -6.42 11.79 25.58
C TYR A 12 -6.29 10.29 25.77
N LYS A 13 -6.63 9.84 26.99
CA LYS A 13 -6.69 8.42 27.32
C LYS A 13 -8.11 8.06 27.75
N LEU A 14 -8.75 7.17 27.01
CA LEU A 14 -10.12 6.71 27.24
C LEU A 14 -10.14 5.23 27.62
N ASN A 15 -10.15 4.94 28.92
CA ASN A 15 -10.34 3.58 29.44
C ASN A 15 -11.82 3.33 29.73
N ASN A 16 -12.62 3.06 28.70
CA ASN A 16 -14.03 2.75 28.88
C ASN A 16 -14.29 1.25 28.84
N ASN A 17 -14.82 0.70 29.93
CA ASN A 17 -15.44 -0.63 29.98
C ASN A 17 -16.81 -0.67 29.27
N LYS A 18 -17.05 0.22 28.29
CA LYS A 18 -18.34 0.42 27.61
C LYS A 18 -18.07 0.86 26.17
N PHE A 19 -18.32 -0.06 25.23
CA PHE A 19 -18.46 0.11 23.77
C PHE A 19 -19.57 1.12 23.42
N ASP A 20 -19.47 2.38 23.85
CA ASP A 20 -20.46 3.42 23.53
C ASP A 20 -19.86 4.80 23.86
N THR A 21 -18.64 5.05 23.37
CA THR A 21 -18.06 6.38 23.42
C THR A 21 -17.46 6.80 22.11
N ASP A 22 -18.02 7.89 21.58
CA ASP A 22 -17.44 8.66 20.50
C ASP A 22 -16.36 9.60 21.06
N TYR A 23 -15.21 9.62 20.41
CA TYR A 23 -14.16 10.61 20.60
C TYR A 23 -14.06 11.50 19.37
N SER A 24 -13.91 12.80 19.59
CA SER A 24 -13.61 13.77 18.54
C SER A 24 -12.71 14.88 19.08
N ASP A 25 -11.58 15.13 18.41
CA ASP A 25 -10.76 16.32 18.60
C ASP A 25 -10.58 17.05 17.28
N ASN A 26 -10.77 18.37 17.33
CA ASN A 26 -10.53 19.28 16.21
C ASN A 26 -9.55 20.36 16.70
N THR A 27 -8.43 20.51 16.00
CA THR A 27 -7.31 21.32 16.47
C THR A 27 -6.65 22.14 15.35
N ASP A 28 -6.64 23.46 15.52
CA ASP A 28 -5.99 24.39 14.56
C ASP A 28 -4.45 24.27 14.63
N THR A 29 -3.87 24.22 15.84
CA THR A 29 -2.42 24.04 16.00
C THR A 29 -2.04 23.25 17.26
N SER A 30 -1.20 22.23 17.12
CA SER A 30 -0.60 21.46 18.23
C SER A 30 0.90 21.20 18.05
N ASP A 31 1.61 21.01 19.16
CA ASP A 31 2.95 20.38 19.12
C ASP A 31 2.79 18.86 19.01
N LYS A 32 1.77 18.32 19.68
CA LYS A 32 1.51 16.88 19.70
C LYS A 32 0.05 16.61 20.07
N THR A 33 -0.59 15.72 19.32
CA THR A 33 -1.90 15.16 19.62
C THR A 33 -1.74 13.66 19.81
N THR A 34 -2.24 13.13 20.93
CA THR A 34 -2.21 11.70 21.21
C THR A 34 -3.57 11.24 21.71
N VAL A 35 -4.10 10.21 21.05
CA VAL A 35 -5.35 9.53 21.37
C VAL A 35 -5.03 8.07 21.66
N ASP A 36 -5.48 7.58 22.80
CA ASP A 36 -5.24 6.24 23.34
C ASP A 36 -6.60 5.73 23.87
N THR A 37 -7.19 4.73 23.21
CA THR A 37 -8.54 4.24 23.57
C THR A 37 -8.63 2.71 23.57
N ASP A 38 -9.28 2.13 24.58
CA ASP A 38 -9.39 0.66 24.70
C ASP A 38 -10.70 0.07 24.13
N ASN A 39 -11.73 0.91 23.92
CA ASN A 39 -13.03 0.59 23.31
C ASN A 39 -13.74 1.89 22.93
N SER A 40 -14.02 2.10 21.64
CA SER A 40 -14.74 3.28 21.14
C SER A 40 -15.73 2.89 20.04
N ASP A 41 -16.80 3.65 19.84
CA ASP A 41 -17.64 3.44 18.65
C ASP A 41 -17.01 4.20 17.48
N ASN A 42 -16.70 5.49 17.70
CA ASN A 42 -16.10 6.35 16.69
C ASN A 42 -14.96 7.17 17.28
N ILE A 43 -13.84 7.25 16.55
CA ILE A 43 -12.69 8.10 16.87
C ILE A 43 -12.48 9.05 15.69
N ARG A 44 -12.55 10.36 15.93
CA ARG A 44 -12.19 11.38 14.93
C ARG A 44 -11.07 12.28 15.45
N VAL A 45 -9.97 12.34 14.72
CA VAL A 45 -8.88 13.31 14.91
C VAL A 45 -8.83 14.19 13.67
N ASP A 46 -8.93 15.50 13.88
CA ASP A 46 -9.01 16.50 12.82
C ASP A 46 -8.04 17.63 13.19
N THR A 47 -6.97 17.81 12.42
CA THR A 47 -5.88 18.74 12.78
C THR A 47 -5.30 19.51 11.59
N ASP A 48 -5.41 20.85 11.62
CA ASP A 48 -4.85 21.69 10.55
C ASP A 48 -3.30 21.73 10.57
N ASN A 49 -2.68 21.75 11.77
CA ASN A 49 -1.22 21.77 11.92
C ASN A 49 -0.76 21.07 13.20
N SER A 50 0.05 20.02 13.07
CA SER A 50 0.68 19.36 14.23
C SER A 50 2.09 18.87 13.95
N ASP A 51 3.03 19.03 14.88
CA ASP A 51 4.34 18.39 14.67
C ASP A 51 4.20 16.85 14.79
N ASN A 52 3.27 16.34 15.61
CA ASN A 52 3.08 14.90 15.78
C ASN A 52 1.61 14.54 16.07
N ILE A 53 1.11 13.50 15.44
CA ILE A 53 -0.19 12.89 15.71
C ILE A 53 0.02 11.40 16.01
N THR A 54 -0.59 10.90 17.08
CA THR A 54 -0.58 9.48 17.43
C THR A 54 -1.98 9.05 17.79
N VAL A 55 -2.50 8.03 17.11
CA VAL A 55 -3.76 7.37 17.43
C VAL A 55 -3.45 5.91 17.72
N ASP A 56 -3.78 5.47 18.93
CA ASP A 56 -3.55 4.12 19.45
C ASP A 56 -4.90 3.61 19.95
N THR A 57 -5.42 2.55 19.34
CA THR A 57 -6.79 2.09 19.58
C THR A 57 -6.89 0.58 19.64
N ASP A 58 -7.36 0.06 20.78
CA ASP A 58 -7.89 -1.29 20.86
C ASP A 58 -9.42 -1.22 20.67
N ASN A 59 -9.97 -1.92 19.69
CA ASN A 59 -11.41 -2.07 19.40
C ASN A 59 -12.15 -0.74 19.12
N SER A 60 -12.39 -0.46 17.84
CA SER A 60 -13.26 0.63 17.40
C SER A 60 -14.21 0.20 16.29
N ASP A 61 -15.41 0.79 16.17
CA ASP A 61 -16.18 0.57 14.93
C ASP A 61 -15.58 1.43 13.81
N ASN A 62 -15.29 2.71 14.07
CA ASN A 62 -14.74 3.61 13.04
C ASN A 62 -13.64 4.52 13.57
N ILE A 63 -12.56 4.66 12.80
CA ILE A 63 -11.46 5.59 13.05
C ILE A 63 -11.31 6.52 11.84
N THR A 64 -11.23 7.83 12.09
CA THR A 64 -10.97 8.84 11.07
C THR A 64 -9.87 9.78 11.56
N VAL A 65 -8.79 9.87 10.80
CA VAL A 65 -7.69 10.83 10.99
C VAL A 65 -7.63 11.73 9.76
N ASP A 66 -7.71 13.04 9.97
CA ASP A 66 -7.85 14.06 8.94
C ASP A 66 -6.86 15.18 9.29
N THR A 67 -5.82 15.37 8.48
CA THR A 67 -4.67 16.23 8.81
C THR A 67 -4.20 17.07 7.62
N ASP A 68 -4.19 18.41 7.75
CA ASP A 68 -3.74 19.29 6.66
C ASP A 68 -2.20 19.48 6.60
N ASN A 69 -1.51 19.36 7.73
CA ASN A 69 -0.04 19.47 7.82
C ASN A 69 0.49 18.75 9.07
N SER A 70 1.42 17.81 8.91
CA SER A 70 2.14 17.24 10.06
C SER A 70 3.55 16.73 9.78
N ASP A 71 4.50 16.92 10.71
CA ASP A 71 5.81 16.26 10.55
C ASP A 71 5.66 14.74 10.67
N ASN A 72 4.80 14.22 11.57
CA ASN A 72 4.66 12.77 11.77
C ASN A 72 3.25 12.36 12.18
N ILE A 73 2.70 11.34 11.52
CA ILE A 73 1.43 10.70 11.86
C ILE A 73 1.69 9.21 12.14
N THR A 74 1.16 8.72 13.25
CA THR A 74 1.16 7.29 13.58
C THR A 74 -0.23 6.83 13.96
N VAL A 75 -0.72 5.79 13.30
CA VAL A 75 -2.01 5.14 13.60
C VAL A 75 -1.73 3.66 13.87
N ASP A 76 -2.04 3.23 15.09
CA ASP A 76 -1.89 1.86 15.57
C ASP A 76 -3.28 1.38 16.03
N THR A 77 -3.78 0.31 15.42
CA THR A 77 -5.15 -0.16 15.64
C THR A 77 -5.23 -1.68 15.76
N ASP A 78 -5.70 -2.16 16.91
CA ASP A 78 -6.07 -3.54 17.16
C ASP A 78 -7.59 -3.70 17.09
N ASN A 79 -8.10 -4.27 15.99
CA ASN A 79 -9.52 -4.48 15.68
C ASN A 79 -10.31 -3.20 15.38
N SER A 80 -10.65 -2.99 14.11
CA SER A 80 -11.60 -1.93 13.71
C SER A 80 -12.52 -2.34 12.56
N ASP A 81 -13.79 -1.92 12.53
CA ASP A 81 -14.58 -2.16 11.31
C ASP A 81 -14.04 -1.28 10.17
N ASN A 82 -13.86 0.02 10.38
CA ASN A 82 -13.37 0.92 9.33
C ASN A 82 -12.30 1.90 9.83
N ILE A 83 -11.26 2.10 9.02
CA ILE A 83 -10.20 3.09 9.23
C ILE A 83 -10.11 3.99 8.01
N THR A 84 -10.09 5.29 8.24
CA THR A 84 -9.85 6.30 7.20
C THR A 84 -8.76 7.26 7.67
N VAL A 85 -7.69 7.39 6.89
CA VAL A 85 -6.63 8.37 7.09
C VAL A 85 -6.57 9.25 5.84
N ASP A 86 -6.71 10.55 6.03
CA ASP A 86 -6.65 11.58 5.00
C ASP A 86 -5.60 12.60 5.45
N THR A 87 -4.53 12.77 4.66
CA THR A 87 -3.44 13.67 5.00
C THR A 87 -2.97 14.46 3.80
N ASP A 88 -3.07 15.79 3.92
CA ASP A 88 -2.32 16.72 3.09
C ASP A 88 -1.01 17.04 3.82
N ASN A 89 0.13 17.01 3.12
CA ASN A 89 1.44 17.47 3.61
C ASN A 89 1.96 16.77 4.89
N SER A 90 2.80 15.73 4.74
CA SER A 90 3.50 15.14 5.89
C SER A 90 4.91 14.64 5.62
N ASP A 91 5.84 14.82 6.57
CA ASP A 91 7.17 14.19 6.40
C ASP A 91 7.04 12.65 6.54
N ASN A 92 6.25 12.13 7.49
CA ASN A 92 6.15 10.67 7.70
C ASN A 92 4.75 10.24 8.17
N ILE A 93 4.21 9.21 7.53
CA ILE A 93 2.96 8.54 7.89
C ILE A 93 3.26 7.06 8.11
N ALA A 94 2.90 6.55 9.29
CA ALA A 94 3.01 5.15 9.63
C ALA A 94 1.66 4.63 10.13
N MET A 95 1.16 3.58 9.50
CA MET A 95 -0.05 2.88 9.90
C MET A 95 0.27 1.41 10.16
N ASP A 96 -0.19 0.92 11.31
CA ASP A 96 -0.12 -0.49 11.73
C ASP A 96 -1.54 -0.91 12.14
N THR A 97 -2.06 -1.99 11.57
CA THR A 97 -3.42 -2.46 11.84
C THR A 97 -3.50 -3.98 11.88
N ASP A 98 -3.96 -4.52 13.01
CA ASP A 98 -4.32 -5.94 13.15
C ASP A 98 -5.84 -6.10 13.22
N ASN A 99 -6.40 -6.79 12.24
CA ASN A 99 -7.83 -7.04 12.04
C ASN A 99 -8.64 -5.78 11.68
N SER A 100 -9.04 -5.67 10.41
CA SER A 100 -10.05 -4.69 10.02
C SER A 100 -11.04 -5.17 8.96
N ASP A 101 -12.23 -4.55 8.87
CA ASP A 101 -13.07 -4.78 7.69
C ASP A 101 -12.54 -3.95 6.50
N ASN A 102 -12.41 -2.62 6.65
CA ASN A 102 -11.95 -1.75 5.57
C ASN A 102 -10.94 -0.70 6.02
N ILE A 103 -9.90 -0.52 5.22
CA ILE A 103 -8.89 0.55 5.36
C ILE A 103 -8.94 1.44 4.13
N THR A 104 -8.92 2.75 4.35
CA THR A 104 -8.72 3.75 3.30
C THR A 104 -7.66 4.75 3.77
N VAL A 105 -6.60 4.90 2.98
CA VAL A 105 -5.55 5.89 3.20
C VAL A 105 -5.44 6.74 1.95
N ASP A 106 -5.50 8.05 2.13
CA ASP A 106 -5.34 9.07 1.10
C ASP A 106 -4.28 10.05 1.59
N THR A 107 -3.22 10.22 0.80
CA THR A 107 -2.03 11.00 1.18
C THR A 107 -1.55 11.82 -0.01
N ASP A 108 -1.52 13.14 0.16
CA ASP A 108 -0.98 14.11 -0.80
C ASP A 108 0.26 14.79 -0.20
N ASP A 109 1.34 14.91 -0.99
CA ASP A 109 2.60 15.60 -0.63
C ASP A 109 3.27 15.01 0.63
N SER A 110 3.97 13.88 0.53
CA SER A 110 4.59 13.25 1.71
C SER A 110 5.97 12.61 1.49
N ASP A 111 6.92 12.74 2.43
CA ASP A 111 8.24 12.13 2.22
C ASP A 111 8.18 10.59 2.37
N ASN A 112 7.55 10.05 3.43
CA ASN A 112 7.42 8.60 3.62
C ASN A 112 6.02 8.17 4.05
N ASN A 113 5.50 7.16 3.37
CA ASN A 113 4.29 6.43 3.74
C ASN A 113 4.61 4.96 4.01
N THR A 114 4.21 4.47 5.17
CA THR A 114 4.31 3.04 5.51
C THR A 114 2.97 2.55 6.03
N VAL A 115 2.43 1.51 5.39
CA VAL A 115 1.21 0.83 5.80
C VAL A 115 1.53 -0.64 6.01
N ASP A 116 1.35 -1.10 7.25
CA ASP A 116 1.43 -2.49 7.67
C ASP A 116 0.03 -2.95 8.07
N THR A 117 -0.45 -4.05 7.52
CA THR A 117 -1.80 -4.55 7.81
C THR A 117 -1.87 -6.07 7.82
N ASP A 118 -2.29 -6.60 8.97
CA ASP A 118 -2.62 -8.00 9.17
C ASP A 118 -4.15 -8.19 9.21
N ASN A 119 -4.66 -9.13 8.43
CA ASN A 119 -6.07 -9.56 8.43
C ASN A 119 -7.07 -8.45 8.10
N SER A 120 -7.27 -8.15 6.82
CA SER A 120 -8.29 -7.14 6.42
C SER A 120 -9.17 -7.58 5.27
N HIS A 121 -10.45 -7.20 5.22
CA HIS A 121 -11.25 -7.54 4.04
C HIS A 121 -10.87 -6.65 2.84
N GLY A 122 -10.80 -5.34 3.02
CA GLY A 122 -10.53 -4.39 1.94
C GLY A 122 -9.52 -3.31 2.31
N ILE A 123 -8.57 -3.05 1.43
CA ILE A 123 -7.55 -2.02 1.60
C ILE A 123 -7.52 -1.13 0.35
N LYS A 124 -7.74 0.17 0.51
CA LYS A 124 -7.53 1.18 -0.54
C LYS A 124 -6.47 2.18 -0.09
N LEU A 125 -5.40 2.30 -0.86
CA LEU A 125 -4.32 3.25 -0.64
C LEU A 125 -4.20 4.14 -1.88
N ASP A 126 -4.11 5.43 -1.64
CA ASP A 126 -4.00 6.47 -2.67
C ASP A 126 -2.88 7.43 -2.21
N THR A 127 -1.79 7.48 -2.94
CA THR A 127 -0.64 8.31 -2.58
C THR A 127 -0.18 9.11 -3.77
N ASN A 128 -0.11 10.43 -3.61
CA ASN A 128 0.37 11.31 -4.64
C ASN A 128 1.49 12.22 -4.12
N ASP A 129 2.50 12.42 -4.97
CA ASP A 129 3.68 13.23 -4.70
C ASP A 129 4.42 12.75 -3.44
N SER A 130 5.05 11.57 -3.51
CA SER A 130 5.79 10.99 -2.36
C SER A 130 7.23 10.60 -2.66
N ASP A 131 8.16 10.74 -1.69
CA ASP A 131 9.52 10.21 -1.91
C ASP A 131 9.51 8.67 -1.77
N ASN A 132 8.72 8.12 -0.85
CA ASN A 132 8.71 6.69 -0.61
C ASN A 132 7.36 6.18 -0.11
N THR A 133 6.84 5.14 -0.76
CA THR A 133 5.66 4.40 -0.32
C THR A 133 6.00 2.94 -0.09
N THR A 134 5.68 2.42 1.10
CA THR A 134 5.87 1.02 1.48
C THR A 134 4.57 0.45 2.01
N VAL A 135 4.14 -0.67 1.42
CA VAL A 135 2.92 -1.38 1.79
C VAL A 135 3.30 -2.82 2.10
N ASP A 136 3.04 -3.27 3.31
CA ASP A 136 3.20 -4.65 3.76
C ASP A 136 1.85 -5.15 4.26
N THR A 137 1.32 -6.22 3.65
CA THR A 137 -0.01 -6.70 3.99
C THR A 137 -0.11 -8.21 3.96
N TYR A 138 -0.84 -8.75 4.92
CA TYR A 138 -1.02 -10.18 5.08
C TYR A 138 -2.49 -10.53 5.27
N ASN A 139 -2.95 -11.56 4.57
CA ASN A 139 -4.29 -12.14 4.69
C ASN A 139 -5.42 -11.13 4.45
N PHE A 140 -5.72 -10.85 3.18
CA PHE A 140 -6.78 -9.92 2.81
C PHE A 140 -7.60 -10.35 1.59
N ASP A 141 -8.86 -9.92 1.49
CA ASP A 141 -9.64 -10.25 0.30
C ASP A 141 -9.21 -9.36 -0.88
N ILE A 142 -9.19 -8.03 -0.70
CA ILE A 142 -8.92 -7.09 -1.79
C ILE A 142 -7.98 -5.96 -1.36
N MET A 143 -6.95 -5.70 -2.17
CA MET A 143 -6.15 -4.48 -2.11
C MET A 143 -6.21 -3.71 -3.44
N THR A 144 -6.31 -2.39 -3.33
CA THR A 144 -5.97 -1.44 -4.41
C THR A 144 -4.98 -0.41 -3.90
N LEU A 145 -3.83 -0.30 -4.55
CA LEU A 145 -2.85 0.76 -4.35
C LEU A 145 -2.76 1.59 -5.64
N ASP A 146 -2.94 2.89 -5.51
CA ASP A 146 -2.69 3.88 -6.56
C ASP A 146 -1.60 4.82 -6.06
N THR A 147 -0.45 4.85 -6.75
CA THR A 147 0.63 5.80 -6.45
C THR A 147 0.92 6.67 -7.65
N HIS A 148 0.98 7.98 -7.44
CA HIS A 148 1.31 8.97 -8.46
C HIS A 148 2.54 9.78 -8.05
N ASN A 149 3.49 9.99 -8.97
CA ASN A 149 4.72 10.77 -8.72
C ASN A 149 5.46 10.32 -7.44
N SER A 150 5.71 9.02 -7.33
CA SER A 150 6.41 8.47 -6.17
C SER A 150 7.83 8.02 -6.54
N ASP A 151 8.87 8.55 -5.89
CA ASP A 151 10.26 8.18 -6.23
C ASP A 151 10.46 6.67 -6.05
N ASN A 152 10.09 6.08 -4.90
CA ASN A 152 10.06 4.63 -4.78
C ASN A 152 8.77 4.07 -4.17
N THR A 153 8.28 2.99 -4.77
CA THR A 153 7.13 2.22 -4.29
C THR A 153 7.57 0.78 -4.03
N THR A 154 7.35 0.30 -2.80
CA THR A 154 7.56 -1.11 -2.41
C THR A 154 6.25 -1.70 -1.91
N VAL A 155 5.88 -2.84 -2.46
CA VAL A 155 4.66 -3.56 -2.09
C VAL A 155 5.04 -5.00 -1.79
N ASP A 156 4.74 -5.45 -0.57
CA ASP A 156 4.89 -6.82 -0.10
C ASP A 156 3.49 -7.30 0.32
N THR A 157 2.96 -8.33 -0.36
CA THR A 157 1.63 -8.85 -0.01
C THR A 157 1.57 -10.37 0.00
N ASP A 158 0.99 -10.91 1.05
CA ASP A 158 0.89 -12.35 1.26
C ASP A 158 -0.55 -12.79 1.54
N TYR A 159 -0.98 -13.89 0.90
CA TYR A 159 -2.31 -14.49 1.05
C TYR A 159 -3.45 -13.51 0.76
N SER A 160 -3.80 -13.39 -0.52
CA SER A 160 -4.89 -12.53 -0.94
C SER A 160 -5.81 -13.12 -2.00
N ASP A 161 -7.03 -12.62 -2.13
CA ASP A 161 -7.84 -12.96 -3.31
C ASP A 161 -7.42 -12.06 -4.49
N ASN A 162 -7.47 -10.73 -4.33
CA ASN A 162 -7.17 -9.80 -5.42
C ASN A 162 -6.30 -8.61 -5.01
N THR A 163 -5.23 -8.38 -5.76
CA THR A 163 -4.33 -7.23 -5.59
C THR A 163 -4.24 -6.43 -6.88
N THR A 164 -4.50 -5.12 -6.81
CA THR A 164 -4.24 -4.17 -7.89
C THR A 164 -3.26 -3.13 -7.42
N VAL A 165 -2.15 -2.98 -8.15
CA VAL A 165 -1.15 -1.94 -7.93
C VAL A 165 -1.05 -1.14 -9.21
N ASP A 166 -1.31 0.16 -9.11
CA ASP A 166 -1.19 1.13 -10.19
C ASP A 166 -0.15 2.17 -9.75
N ASN A 167 0.98 2.25 -10.45
CA ASN A 167 2.01 3.25 -10.18
C ASN A 167 2.27 4.10 -11.42
N THR A 168 1.84 5.35 -11.40
CA THR A 168 1.87 6.20 -12.59
C THR A 168 2.70 7.46 -12.45
N ASN A 169 3.38 7.80 -13.54
CA ASN A 169 4.09 9.05 -13.77
C ASN A 169 5.31 9.24 -12.87
N ASP A 170 6.48 9.06 -13.48
CA ASP A 170 7.80 9.41 -12.97
C ASP A 170 8.12 8.77 -11.59
N SER A 171 8.23 7.44 -11.57
CA SER A 171 8.82 6.72 -10.43
C SER A 171 10.28 6.33 -10.68
N ASP A 172 11.16 6.44 -9.70
CA ASP A 172 12.53 5.93 -9.83
C ASP A 172 12.53 4.39 -9.73
N ASN A 173 11.84 3.82 -8.73
CA ASN A 173 11.83 2.37 -8.55
C ASN A 173 10.51 1.82 -8.01
N THR A 174 9.96 0.83 -8.70
CA THR A 174 8.81 0.05 -8.25
C THR A 174 9.25 -1.38 -7.95
N THR A 175 9.00 -1.87 -6.74
CA THR A 175 9.25 -3.27 -6.35
C THR A 175 7.98 -3.87 -5.80
N VAL A 176 7.55 -4.99 -6.37
CA VAL A 176 6.32 -5.67 -5.95
C VAL A 176 6.64 -7.14 -5.73
N ASP A 177 6.60 -7.55 -4.47
CA ASP A 177 6.75 -8.93 -4.00
C ASP A 177 5.37 -9.42 -3.53
N THR A 178 4.86 -10.51 -4.10
CA THR A 178 3.56 -11.04 -3.64
C THR A 178 3.44 -12.55 -3.75
N ASP A 179 2.97 -13.20 -2.69
CA ASP A 179 2.71 -14.63 -2.70
C ASP A 179 1.24 -14.98 -2.40
N ASN A 180 0.81 -16.11 -2.97
CA ASN A 180 -0.46 -16.77 -2.64
C ASN A 180 -1.69 -15.91 -2.98
N PHE A 181 -1.88 -15.59 -4.27
CA PHE A 181 -2.99 -14.73 -4.72
C PHE A 181 -3.87 -15.35 -5.81
N ASP A 182 -5.17 -15.09 -5.83
CA ASP A 182 -6.02 -15.53 -6.96
C ASP A 182 -5.78 -14.65 -8.20
N ILE A 183 -5.85 -13.33 -8.05
CA ILE A 183 -5.71 -12.37 -9.16
C ILE A 183 -4.77 -11.23 -8.76
N LYS A 184 -3.81 -10.92 -9.65
CA LYS A 184 -3.00 -9.71 -9.55
C LYS A 184 -3.01 -8.92 -10.85
N THR A 185 -3.15 -7.61 -10.70
CA THR A 185 -2.93 -6.63 -11.77
C THR A 185 -1.89 -5.65 -11.29
N LEU A 186 -0.80 -5.52 -12.03
CA LEU A 186 0.20 -4.49 -11.83
C LEU A 186 0.24 -3.64 -13.10
N ASP A 187 0.03 -2.35 -12.94
CA ASP A 187 0.16 -1.32 -13.96
C ASP A 187 1.24 -0.35 -13.50
N THR A 188 2.23 -0.07 -14.36
CA THR A 188 3.35 0.81 -14.00
C THR A 188 3.79 1.64 -15.19
N ASP A 189 3.62 2.95 -15.08
CA ASP A 189 3.91 3.90 -16.14
C ASP A 189 5.06 4.85 -15.77
N ASN A 190 6.04 4.97 -16.67
CA ASN A 190 7.17 5.90 -16.56
C ASN A 190 8.05 5.64 -15.32
N SER A 191 8.61 4.43 -15.22
CA SER A 191 9.52 4.05 -14.13
C SER A 191 10.98 3.87 -14.57
N ASP A 192 11.97 4.28 -13.77
CA ASP A 192 13.38 3.95 -14.10
C ASP A 192 13.64 2.43 -13.93
N ASN A 193 13.04 1.80 -12.92
CA ASN A 193 13.14 0.36 -12.71
C ASN A 193 11.86 -0.23 -12.11
N THR A 194 11.41 -1.34 -12.68
CA THR A 194 10.30 -2.15 -12.15
C THR A 194 10.80 -3.56 -11.87
N THR A 195 10.68 -4.01 -10.62
CA THR A 195 10.98 -5.39 -10.20
C THR A 195 9.73 -6.05 -9.65
N VAL A 196 9.44 -7.25 -10.14
CA VAL A 196 8.25 -7.99 -9.73
C VAL A 196 8.68 -9.41 -9.36
N ASP A 197 8.48 -9.78 -8.10
CA ASP A 197 8.64 -11.14 -7.60
C ASP A 197 7.25 -11.67 -7.22
N THR A 198 6.87 -12.84 -7.73
CA THR A 198 5.54 -13.38 -7.47
C THR A 198 5.52 -14.89 -7.43
N ASP A 199 4.90 -15.43 -6.38
CA ASP A 199 4.67 -16.86 -6.27
C ASP A 199 3.20 -17.25 -6.05
N ASN A 200 2.88 -18.46 -6.51
CA ASN A 200 1.65 -19.18 -6.19
C ASN A 200 0.35 -18.41 -6.52
N PHE A 201 0.03 -18.30 -7.81
CA PHE A 201 -1.15 -17.57 -8.27
C PHE A 201 -2.00 -18.28 -9.33
N ASP A 202 -3.24 -17.80 -9.48
CA ASP A 202 -4.14 -18.22 -10.55
C ASP A 202 -4.02 -17.33 -11.80
N ILE A 203 -4.12 -16.00 -11.66
CA ILE A 203 -4.03 -15.03 -12.77
C ILE A 203 -3.13 -13.85 -12.42
N MET A 204 -2.23 -13.50 -13.32
CA MET A 204 -1.42 -12.28 -13.22
C MET A 204 -1.42 -11.50 -14.53
N THR A 205 -1.68 -10.20 -14.43
CA THR A 205 -1.52 -9.23 -15.51
C THR A 205 -0.46 -8.22 -15.09
N LEU A 206 0.53 -8.01 -15.95
CA LEU A 206 1.58 -7.02 -15.78
C LEU A 206 1.54 -6.09 -17.00
N ASP A 207 1.26 -4.82 -16.76
CA ASP A 207 1.37 -3.75 -17.74
C ASP A 207 2.50 -2.82 -17.28
N THR A 208 3.44 -2.52 -18.15
CA THR A 208 4.57 -1.66 -17.78
C THR A 208 4.99 -0.83 -18.98
N ASP A 209 4.64 0.46 -18.97
CA ASP A 209 4.98 1.36 -20.08
C ASP A 209 6.10 2.33 -19.71
N ASN A 210 6.96 2.57 -20.70
CA ASN A 210 8.04 3.55 -20.65
C ASN A 210 8.98 3.35 -19.44
N SER A 211 9.45 2.11 -19.24
CA SER A 211 10.36 1.76 -18.15
C SER A 211 11.81 1.56 -18.61
N ASP A 212 12.80 2.17 -17.97
CA ASP A 212 14.21 1.94 -18.35
C ASP A 212 14.57 0.44 -18.16
N ASN A 213 14.18 -0.18 -17.04
CA ASN A 213 14.42 -1.61 -16.80
C ASN A 213 13.22 -2.30 -16.15
N THR A 214 12.85 -3.47 -16.67
CA THR A 214 11.81 -4.33 -16.09
C THR A 214 12.37 -5.72 -15.84
N ASN A 215 12.35 -6.17 -14.58
CA ASN A 215 12.73 -7.52 -14.17
C ASN A 215 11.55 -8.21 -13.48
N SER A 216 11.09 -9.33 -14.00
CA SER A 216 10.03 -10.13 -13.40
C SER A 216 10.53 -11.55 -13.16
N GLU A 217 10.51 -11.96 -11.90
CA GLU A 217 10.74 -13.34 -11.45
C GLU A 217 9.39 -13.92 -11.00
N VAL A 218 9.07 -15.12 -11.49
CA VAL A 218 7.78 -15.77 -11.26
C VAL A 218 8.00 -17.25 -10.96
N THR A 219 7.74 -17.70 -9.73
CA THR A 219 7.94 -19.12 -9.37
C THR A 219 6.68 -19.82 -8.89
N LEU A 220 6.56 -21.13 -9.18
CA LEU A 220 5.32 -21.89 -8.92
C LEU A 220 5.56 -23.28 -8.31
N TRP A 221 4.77 -23.60 -7.28
CA TRP A 221 4.81 -24.87 -6.54
C TRP A 221 3.59 -25.80 -6.73
N ILE A 222 2.51 -25.38 -7.41
CA ILE A 222 1.29 -26.20 -7.59
C ILE A 222 0.98 -26.54 -9.06
N LEU A 223 0.63 -27.81 -9.30
CA LEU A 223 0.53 -28.44 -10.63
C LEU A 223 -0.92 -28.47 -11.20
N THR A 224 -1.90 -27.76 -10.62
CA THR A 224 -3.33 -28.07 -10.86
C THR A 224 -4.24 -26.96 -11.35
N THR A 225 -3.79 -25.71 -11.47
CA THR A 225 -4.65 -24.59 -11.92
C THR A 225 -4.26 -24.10 -13.31
N LEU A 226 -5.24 -23.61 -14.08
CA LEU A 226 -5.01 -22.99 -15.39
C LEU A 226 -4.43 -21.59 -15.14
N ILE A 227 -3.11 -21.46 -15.28
CA ILE A 227 -2.41 -20.21 -14.98
C ILE A 227 -2.25 -19.38 -16.25
N THR A 228 -2.58 -18.09 -16.15
CA THR A 228 -2.37 -17.12 -17.24
C THR A 228 -1.51 -15.98 -16.75
N LEU A 229 -0.34 -15.81 -17.37
CA LEU A 229 0.50 -14.62 -17.25
C LEU A 229 0.38 -13.83 -18.56
N GLN A 230 -0.04 -12.58 -18.46
CA GLN A 230 0.00 -11.62 -19.57
C GLN A 230 0.89 -10.46 -19.16
N SER A 231 1.97 -10.26 -19.90
CA SER A 231 2.85 -9.10 -19.80
C SER A 231 2.72 -8.28 -21.08
N ASP A 232 2.34 -7.01 -20.94
CA ASP A 232 2.47 -5.98 -21.97
C ASP A 232 3.54 -4.99 -21.50
N THR A 233 4.45 -4.62 -22.38
CA THR A 233 5.56 -3.74 -22.00
C THR A 233 6.01 -2.91 -23.19
N ASP A 234 5.64 -1.63 -23.20
CA ASP A 234 6.02 -0.72 -24.27
C ASP A 234 7.18 0.20 -23.90
N ASN A 235 8.10 0.38 -24.84
CA ASN A 235 9.18 1.36 -24.76
C ASN A 235 10.17 1.16 -23.59
N SER A 236 10.53 -0.09 -23.28
CA SER A 236 11.51 -0.42 -22.23
C SER A 236 12.91 -0.80 -22.74
N ASP A 237 13.99 -0.35 -22.07
CA ASP A 237 15.36 -0.64 -22.54
C ASP A 237 15.75 -2.12 -22.33
N ASN A 238 15.40 -2.70 -21.16
CA ASN A 238 15.71 -4.10 -20.84
C ASN A 238 14.57 -4.80 -20.11
N ILE A 239 14.12 -5.94 -20.65
CA ILE A 239 13.08 -6.79 -20.08
C ILE A 239 13.67 -8.17 -19.80
N THR A 240 13.56 -8.63 -18.55
CA THR A 240 13.89 -10.01 -18.17
C THR A 240 12.67 -10.64 -17.51
N VAL A 241 12.23 -11.78 -18.04
CA VAL A 241 11.15 -12.60 -17.49
C VAL A 241 11.72 -13.99 -17.22
N ASP A 242 11.75 -14.40 -15.96
CA ASP A 242 12.12 -15.76 -15.55
C ASP A 242 10.88 -16.45 -14.97
N THR A 243 10.49 -17.59 -15.55
CA THR A 243 9.28 -18.32 -15.14
C THR A 243 9.52 -19.82 -15.00
N ASP A 244 9.09 -20.37 -13.87
CA ASP A 244 9.11 -21.82 -13.61
C ASP A 244 7.69 -22.41 -13.60
N ASN A 245 7.47 -23.52 -14.34
CA ASN A 245 6.24 -24.32 -14.30
C ASN A 245 4.90 -23.62 -14.66
N SER A 246 4.88 -22.64 -15.56
CA SER A 246 3.64 -21.99 -16.02
C SER A 246 3.00 -22.66 -17.25
N ASP A 247 1.66 -22.68 -17.28
CA ASP A 247 0.88 -23.39 -18.33
C ASP A 247 0.65 -22.54 -19.60
N ASN A 248 0.47 -21.22 -19.46
CA ASN A 248 0.18 -20.32 -20.58
C ASN A 248 0.76 -18.92 -20.32
N ILE A 249 1.90 -18.62 -20.94
CA ILE A 249 2.55 -17.31 -20.91
C ILE A 249 2.28 -16.57 -22.23
N ALA A 250 1.81 -15.33 -22.14
CA ALA A 250 1.81 -14.38 -23.23
C ALA A 250 2.66 -13.16 -22.84
N VAL A 251 3.68 -12.85 -23.64
CA VAL A 251 4.49 -11.64 -23.52
C VAL A 251 4.32 -10.87 -24.83
N ASP A 252 3.76 -9.67 -24.74
CA ASP A 252 3.70 -8.68 -25.82
C ASP A 252 4.62 -7.52 -25.45
N THR A 253 5.35 -7.00 -26.44
CA THR A 253 6.32 -5.93 -26.23
C THR A 253 6.46 -5.12 -27.50
N ASP A 254 6.22 -3.81 -27.45
CA ASP A 254 6.55 -2.90 -28.54
C ASP A 254 7.72 -1.97 -28.18
N ASN A 255 8.64 -1.79 -29.14
CA ASN A 255 9.75 -0.83 -29.06
C ASN A 255 10.77 -1.06 -27.92
N SER A 256 10.96 -2.30 -27.45
CA SER A 256 11.98 -2.64 -26.46
C SER A 256 13.35 -2.98 -27.06
N ASP A 257 14.44 -2.65 -26.36
CA ASP A 257 15.82 -2.83 -26.85
C ASP A 257 16.36 -4.25 -26.63
N ASN A 258 16.28 -4.79 -25.41
CA ASN A 258 16.71 -6.15 -25.06
C ASN A 258 15.63 -6.92 -24.30
N ILE A 259 15.30 -8.12 -24.78
CA ILE A 259 14.31 -9.00 -24.15
C ILE A 259 14.95 -10.37 -23.89
N THR A 260 14.93 -10.80 -22.64
CA THR A 260 15.33 -12.15 -22.22
C THR A 260 14.15 -12.82 -21.54
N VAL A 261 13.76 -13.99 -22.05
CA VAL A 261 12.74 -14.84 -21.43
C VAL A 261 13.39 -16.19 -21.14
N ASP A 262 13.49 -16.55 -19.87
CA ASP A 262 13.89 -17.89 -19.43
C ASP A 262 12.65 -18.65 -18.93
N THR A 263 12.55 -19.92 -19.33
CA THR A 263 11.42 -20.76 -18.98
C THR A 263 11.92 -22.18 -18.73
N ASP A 264 11.98 -22.61 -17.47
CA ASP A 264 12.27 -24.02 -17.16
C ASP A 264 10.98 -24.84 -17.27
N THR A 265 10.63 -25.26 -18.49
CA THR A 265 9.54 -26.22 -18.68
C THR A 265 9.98 -27.63 -18.27
N LEU A 266 9.34 -28.22 -17.26
CA LEU A 266 9.43 -29.66 -17.02
C LEU A 266 8.75 -30.42 -18.17
N GLU A 267 9.56 -30.85 -19.14
CA GLU A 267 9.17 -31.81 -20.17
C GLU A 267 8.67 -33.09 -19.48
N THR A 268 7.35 -33.29 -19.39
CA THR A 268 6.81 -34.57 -18.89
C THR A 268 6.97 -35.63 -19.97
N ILE A 269 7.94 -36.52 -19.73
CA ILE A 269 8.21 -37.75 -20.47
C ILE A 269 6.93 -38.60 -20.59
N GLN A 270 6.71 -39.12 -21.81
CA GLN A 270 5.62 -40.01 -22.28
C GLN A 270 5.05 -41.03 -21.29
#